data_AF-A0AAW1EZW9-F1
#
_entry.id   AF-A0AAW1EZW9-F1
#
_cell.length_a   1.000
_cell.length_b   1.000
_cell.length_c   1.000
_cell.angle_alpha   90.00
_cell.angle_beta   90.00
_cell.angle_gamma   90.00
#
_symmetry.space_group_name_H-M   'P 1'
#
loop_
_entity.id
_entity.type
_entity.pdbx_description
1 polymer ?
#
loop_
_entity_poly.entity_id
_entity_poly.type
_entity_poly.pdbx_seq_one_letter_code
_entity_poly.pdbx_strand_id
1 'polypeptide(L)'
;MRRFANIRANIHANIHANISANIRANIHANIHANIHANISANICANIRTNIRANIRANIRANIRANIRANIHANIHANIHANIRANIRANIHANIRANIRANIRANIRANIRANIHANIHANIHANISANIRANIHAVLQFEFQTVLKSSALVFDASRRFFIRFSDSSNLKRHQSVHTGEKRYGCAHCGKRFAQSGSLKVHMTVHTDCKQFRCAYCGKTFISGSHLRRHVTVHGGEKRFTPTFQ
;
A
#
# COMPACT_ATOMS: atom_id res chain seq x y z
N MET A 1 -117.55 -100.97 -25.86
CA MET A 1 -116.16 -101.18 -25.37
C MET A 1 -115.13 -100.18 -25.94
N ARG A 2 -115.04 -99.94 -27.27
CA ARG A 2 -114.05 -99.01 -27.86
C ARG A 2 -114.10 -97.56 -27.37
N ARG A 3 -115.30 -96.99 -27.14
CA ARG A 3 -115.47 -95.62 -26.63
C ARG A 3 -114.83 -95.41 -25.23
N PHE A 4 -115.05 -96.37 -24.32
CA PHE A 4 -114.46 -96.32 -22.98
C PHE A 4 -112.94 -96.50 -22.99
N ALA A 5 -112.42 -97.36 -23.88
CA ALA A 5 -110.97 -97.52 -24.07
C ALA A 5 -110.32 -96.22 -24.60
N ASN A 6 -110.95 -95.53 -25.55
CA ASN A 6 -110.48 -94.23 -26.05
C ASN A 6 -110.54 -93.13 -25.00
N ILE A 7 -111.62 -93.06 -24.19
CA ILE A 7 -111.72 -92.09 -23.10
C ILE A 7 -110.62 -92.34 -22.07
N ARG A 8 -110.39 -93.60 -21.67
CA ARG A 8 -109.32 -93.97 -20.73
C ARG A 8 -107.92 -93.65 -21.28
N ALA A 9 -107.66 -93.95 -22.57
CA ALA A 9 -106.40 -93.64 -23.21
C ALA A 9 -106.16 -92.12 -23.30
N ASN A 10 -107.19 -91.33 -23.66
CA ASN A 10 -107.10 -89.88 -23.67
C ASN A 10 -106.86 -89.31 -22.28
N ILE A 11 -107.61 -89.75 -21.26
CA ILE A 11 -107.40 -89.29 -19.88
C ILE A 11 -105.98 -89.62 -19.42
N HIS A 12 -105.49 -90.83 -19.68
CA HIS A 12 -104.13 -91.24 -19.31
C HIS A 12 -103.07 -90.41 -20.04
N ALA A 13 -103.22 -90.20 -21.35
CA ALA A 13 -102.30 -89.38 -22.14
C ALA A 13 -102.28 -87.93 -21.67
N ASN A 14 -103.46 -87.35 -21.35
CA ASN A 14 -103.56 -85.96 -20.90
C ASN A 14 -102.99 -85.77 -19.49
N ILE A 15 -103.28 -86.70 -18.57
CA ILE A 15 -102.70 -86.70 -17.23
C ILE A 15 -101.18 -86.84 -17.32
N HIS A 16 -100.69 -87.80 -18.11
CA HIS A 16 -99.25 -88.01 -18.29
C HIS A 16 -98.57 -86.79 -18.92
N ALA A 17 -99.15 -86.20 -19.97
CA ALA A 17 -98.61 -85.02 -20.63
C ALA A 17 -98.57 -83.81 -19.67
N ASN A 18 -99.66 -83.56 -18.94
CA ASN A 18 -99.72 -82.45 -17.98
C ASN A 18 -98.77 -82.64 -16.80
N ILE A 19 -98.75 -83.81 -16.17
CA ILE A 19 -97.85 -84.10 -15.06
C ILE A 19 -96.39 -84.00 -15.53
N SER A 20 -96.05 -84.61 -16.66
CA SER A 20 -94.68 -84.57 -17.18
C SER A 20 -94.25 -83.15 -17.59
N ALA A 21 -95.12 -82.37 -18.21
CA ALA A 21 -94.84 -80.99 -18.57
C ALA A 21 -94.66 -80.10 -17.33
N ASN A 22 -95.54 -80.25 -16.33
CA ASN A 22 -95.51 -79.41 -15.13
C ASN A 22 -94.33 -79.75 -14.21
N ILE A 23 -94.03 -81.04 -14.04
CA ILE A 23 -92.83 -81.49 -13.32
C ILE A 23 -91.57 -80.98 -14.03
N ARG A 24 -91.49 -81.13 -15.36
CA ARG A 24 -90.33 -80.68 -16.14
C ARG A 24 -90.14 -79.17 -16.05
N ALA A 25 -91.21 -78.39 -16.21
CA ALA A 25 -91.15 -76.94 -16.14
C ALA A 25 -90.72 -76.46 -14.75
N ASN A 26 -91.31 -77.00 -13.67
CA ASN A 26 -90.97 -76.60 -12.31
C ASN A 26 -89.56 -77.04 -11.90
N ILE A 27 -89.16 -78.27 -12.21
CA ILE A 27 -87.81 -78.75 -11.93
C ILE A 27 -86.80 -77.91 -12.71
N HIS A 28 -87.02 -77.67 -14.00
CA HIS A 28 -86.10 -76.89 -14.82
C HIS A 28 -86.00 -75.45 -14.34
N ALA A 29 -87.12 -74.79 -14.05
CA ALA A 29 -87.14 -73.42 -13.56
C ALA A 29 -86.45 -73.28 -12.20
N ASN A 30 -86.75 -74.16 -11.24
CA ASN A 30 -86.14 -74.10 -9.90
C ASN A 30 -84.66 -74.46 -9.92
N ILE A 31 -84.27 -75.51 -10.65
CA ILE A 31 -82.86 -75.89 -10.77
C ILE A 31 -82.09 -74.76 -11.46
N HIS A 32 -82.60 -74.24 -12.58
CA HIS A 32 -81.93 -73.16 -13.31
C HIS A 32 -81.82 -71.89 -12.46
N ALA A 33 -82.90 -71.46 -11.80
CA ALA A 33 -82.89 -70.26 -10.96
C ALA A 33 -81.93 -70.38 -9.78
N ASN A 34 -81.97 -71.51 -9.05
CA ASN A 34 -81.10 -71.70 -7.88
C ASN A 34 -79.63 -71.88 -8.27
N ILE A 35 -79.34 -72.67 -9.31
CA ILE A 35 -77.98 -72.87 -9.78
C ILE A 35 -77.42 -71.53 -10.30
N HIS A 36 -78.17 -70.82 -11.14
CA HIS A 36 -77.73 -69.54 -11.67
C HIS A 36 -77.52 -68.49 -10.56
N ALA A 37 -78.45 -68.37 -9.62
CA ALA A 37 -78.32 -67.43 -8.50
C ALA A 37 -77.11 -67.75 -7.61
N ASN A 38 -76.92 -69.02 -7.23
CA ASN A 38 -75.80 -69.43 -6.37
C ASN A 38 -74.45 -69.30 -7.08
N ILE A 39 -74.35 -69.77 -8.32
CA ILE A 39 -73.11 -69.66 -9.11
C ILE A 39 -72.78 -68.18 -9.32
N SER A 40 -73.75 -67.38 -9.76
CA SER A 40 -73.51 -65.98 -10.05
C SER A 40 -73.15 -65.19 -8.79
N ALA A 41 -73.81 -65.43 -7.65
CA ALA A 41 -73.47 -64.79 -6.38
C ALA A 41 -72.08 -65.19 -5.88
N ASN A 42 -71.73 -66.48 -5.89
CA ASN A 42 -70.44 -66.96 -5.40
C ASN A 42 -69.28 -66.55 -6.31
N ILE A 43 -69.43 -66.70 -7.62
CA ILE A 43 -68.41 -66.29 -8.59
C ILE A 43 -68.22 -64.77 -8.52
N CYS A 44 -69.31 -63.99 -8.53
CA CYS A 44 -69.21 -62.54 -8.42
C CYS A 44 -68.57 -62.10 -7.11
N ALA A 45 -68.92 -62.71 -5.98
CA ALA A 45 -68.32 -62.40 -4.70
C ALA A 45 -66.82 -62.72 -4.71
N ASN A 46 -66.44 -63.96 -5.03
CA ASN A 46 -65.05 -64.40 -4.96
C ASN A 46 -64.15 -63.70 -5.98
N ILE A 47 -64.58 -63.56 -7.23
CA ILE A 47 -63.79 -62.85 -8.25
C ILE A 47 -63.64 -61.38 -7.85
N ARG A 48 -64.74 -60.72 -7.44
CA ARG A 48 -64.72 -59.30 -7.12
C ARG A 48 -63.95 -58.99 -5.84
N THR A 49 -64.00 -59.83 -4.82
CA THR A 49 -63.28 -59.58 -3.57
C THR A 49 -61.82 -60.00 -3.71
N ASN A 50 -61.51 -61.22 -4.16
CA ASN A 50 -60.14 -61.72 -4.17
C ASN A 50 -59.28 -61.08 -5.25
N ILE A 51 -59.73 -61.05 -6.50
CA ILE A 51 -58.92 -60.47 -7.59
C ILE A 51 -58.73 -58.98 -7.35
N ARG A 52 -59.80 -58.26 -6.97
CA ARG A 52 -59.73 -56.82 -6.73
C ARG A 52 -58.98 -56.46 -5.45
N ALA A 53 -58.97 -57.31 -4.42
CA ALA A 53 -58.12 -57.09 -3.25
C ALA A 53 -56.66 -57.35 -3.58
N ASN A 54 -56.34 -58.49 -4.22
CA ASN A 54 -54.97 -58.86 -4.55
C ASN A 54 -54.31 -57.92 -5.55
N ILE A 55 -54.98 -57.60 -6.67
CA ILE A 55 -54.45 -56.66 -7.66
C ILE A 55 -54.21 -55.30 -7.00
N ARG A 56 -55.17 -54.80 -6.21
CA ARG A 56 -55.06 -53.47 -5.60
C ARG A 56 -54.01 -53.44 -4.49
N ALA A 57 -53.81 -54.52 -3.74
CA ALA A 57 -52.75 -54.65 -2.74
C ALA A 57 -51.37 -54.72 -3.39
N ASN A 58 -51.18 -55.60 -4.39
CA ASN A 58 -49.90 -55.77 -5.08
C ASN A 58 -49.49 -54.52 -5.86
N ILE A 59 -50.40 -53.92 -6.63
CA ILE A 59 -50.09 -52.69 -7.36
C ILE A 59 -49.72 -51.57 -6.38
N ARG A 60 -50.46 -51.38 -5.28
CA ARG A 60 -50.10 -50.37 -4.28
C ARG A 60 -48.76 -50.65 -3.63
N ALA A 61 -48.48 -51.89 -3.24
CA ALA A 61 -47.24 -52.25 -2.59
C ALA A 61 -46.05 -52.01 -3.54
N ASN A 62 -46.13 -52.50 -4.77
CA ASN A 62 -45.06 -52.35 -5.76
C ASN A 62 -44.85 -50.90 -6.18
N ILE A 63 -45.91 -50.16 -6.51
CA ILE A 63 -45.79 -48.75 -6.89
C ILE A 63 -45.20 -47.95 -5.72
N ARG A 64 -45.69 -48.16 -4.50
CA ARG A 64 -45.24 -47.39 -3.34
C ARG A 64 -43.80 -47.74 -2.96
N ALA A 65 -43.40 -49.00 -3.04
CA ALA A 65 -42.02 -49.42 -2.79
C ALA A 65 -41.07 -48.87 -3.86
N ASN A 66 -41.39 -49.04 -5.15
CA ASN A 66 -40.53 -48.59 -6.24
C ASN A 66 -40.44 -47.07 -6.34
N ILE A 67 -41.56 -46.36 -6.24
CA ILE A 67 -41.55 -44.89 -6.28
C ILE A 67 -40.81 -44.35 -5.07
N ARG A 68 -41.07 -44.85 -3.85
CA ARG A 68 -40.38 -44.37 -2.65
C ARG A 68 -38.88 -44.66 -2.71
N ALA A 69 -38.47 -45.86 -3.10
CA ALA A 69 -37.06 -46.22 -3.21
C ALA A 69 -36.37 -45.36 -4.28
N ASN A 70 -36.95 -45.22 -5.48
CA ASN A 70 -36.33 -44.45 -6.55
C ASN A 70 -36.32 -42.94 -6.27
N ILE A 71 -37.42 -42.37 -5.77
CA ILE A 71 -37.47 -40.95 -5.42
C ILE A 71 -36.51 -40.68 -4.27
N HIS A 72 -36.52 -41.48 -3.21
CA HIS A 72 -35.66 -41.21 -2.06
C HIS A 72 -34.18 -41.40 -2.42
N ALA A 73 -33.81 -42.46 -3.14
CA ALA A 73 -32.44 -42.68 -3.58
C ALA A 73 -31.99 -41.57 -4.54
N ASN A 74 -32.77 -41.23 -5.56
CA ASN A 74 -32.36 -40.21 -6.54
C ASN A 74 -32.38 -38.80 -5.97
N ILE A 75 -33.43 -38.41 -5.24
CA ILE A 75 -33.52 -37.07 -4.65
C ILE A 75 -32.45 -36.92 -3.57
N HIS A 76 -32.32 -37.88 -2.65
CA HIS A 76 -31.33 -37.76 -1.58
C HIS A 76 -29.90 -37.84 -2.14
N ALA A 77 -29.58 -38.76 -3.05
CA ALA A 77 -28.25 -38.82 -3.63
C ALA A 77 -27.94 -37.54 -4.43
N ASN A 78 -28.84 -37.08 -5.32
CA ASN A 78 -28.54 -35.93 -6.17
C ASN A 78 -28.59 -34.60 -5.41
N ILE A 79 -29.60 -34.35 -4.58
CA ILE A 79 -29.70 -33.10 -3.83
C ILE A 79 -28.56 -33.04 -2.80
N HIS A 80 -28.32 -34.11 -2.04
CA HIS A 80 -27.30 -34.09 -1.01
C HIS A 80 -25.90 -34.03 -1.63
N ALA A 81 -25.63 -34.74 -2.73
CA ALA A 81 -24.35 -34.62 -3.44
C ALA A 81 -24.17 -33.23 -4.05
N ASN A 82 -25.16 -32.68 -4.75
CA ASN A 82 -25.04 -31.37 -5.39
C ASN A 82 -24.97 -30.22 -4.39
N ILE A 83 -25.84 -30.21 -3.36
CA ILE A 83 -25.81 -29.19 -2.32
C ILE A 83 -24.51 -29.30 -1.53
N ARG A 84 -24.10 -30.50 -1.10
CA ARG A 84 -22.84 -30.67 -0.35
C ARG A 84 -21.63 -30.29 -1.19
N ALA A 85 -21.59 -30.67 -2.47
CA ALA A 85 -20.51 -30.30 -3.38
C ALA A 85 -20.48 -28.78 -3.60
N ASN A 86 -21.62 -28.14 -3.86
CA ASN A 86 -21.68 -26.69 -4.07
C ASN A 86 -21.36 -25.89 -2.81
N ILE A 87 -21.93 -26.25 -1.66
CA ILE A 87 -21.63 -25.60 -0.39
C ILE A 87 -20.15 -25.80 -0.04
N ARG A 88 -19.61 -27.02 -0.17
CA ARG A 88 -18.21 -27.30 0.14
C ARG A 88 -17.26 -26.63 -0.85
N ALA A 89 -17.56 -26.60 -2.14
CA ALA A 89 -16.71 -25.91 -3.11
C ALA A 89 -16.75 -24.40 -2.86
N ASN A 90 -17.93 -23.80 -2.79
CA ASN A 90 -18.06 -22.34 -2.72
C ASN A 90 -17.67 -21.78 -1.35
N ILE A 91 -18.16 -22.33 -0.24
CA ILE A 91 -17.83 -21.79 1.08
C ILE A 91 -16.34 -22.02 1.38
N HIS A 92 -15.84 -23.22 1.11
CA HIS A 92 -14.47 -23.56 1.46
C HIS A 92 -13.46 -22.88 0.54
N ALA A 93 -13.78 -22.69 -0.75
CA ALA A 93 -12.95 -21.87 -1.64
C ALA A 93 -13.00 -20.40 -1.26
N ASN A 94 -14.19 -19.82 -1.05
CA ASN A 94 -14.30 -18.40 -0.71
C ASN A 94 -13.70 -18.06 0.64
N ILE A 95 -14.00 -18.83 1.70
CA ILE A 95 -13.42 -18.62 3.03
C ILE A 95 -11.90 -18.80 2.95
N ARG A 96 -11.42 -19.89 2.33
CA ARG A 96 -9.97 -20.15 2.26
C ARG A 96 -9.24 -19.11 1.41
N ALA A 97 -9.80 -18.68 0.28
CA ALA A 97 -9.21 -17.65 -0.56
C ALA A 97 -9.21 -16.30 0.14
N ASN A 98 -10.37 -15.87 0.68
CA ASN A 98 -10.48 -14.56 1.34
C ASN A 98 -9.67 -14.48 2.64
N ILE A 99 -9.76 -15.47 3.52
CA ILE A 99 -8.96 -15.47 4.75
C ILE A 99 -7.48 -15.52 4.43
N ARG A 100 -7.05 -16.39 3.51
CA ARG A 100 -5.62 -16.53 3.18
C ARG A 100 -5.09 -15.30 2.45
N ALA A 101 -5.85 -14.69 1.55
CA ALA A 101 -5.47 -13.45 0.88
C ALA A 101 -5.42 -12.28 1.86
N ASN A 102 -6.46 -12.07 2.67
CA ASN A 102 -6.51 -10.95 3.61
C ASN A 102 -5.47 -11.07 4.72
N ILE A 103 -5.33 -12.24 5.37
CA ILE A 103 -4.31 -12.43 6.40
C ILE A 103 -2.92 -12.25 5.81
N ARG A 104 -2.64 -12.85 4.65
CA ARG A 104 -1.30 -12.77 4.04
C ARG A 104 -0.98 -11.36 3.53
N ALA A 105 -1.95 -10.63 2.99
CA ALA A 105 -1.78 -9.24 2.59
C ALA A 105 -1.58 -8.33 3.81
N ASN A 106 -2.43 -8.42 4.84
CA ASN A 106 -2.34 -7.58 6.03
C ASN A 106 -1.07 -7.85 6.83
N ILE A 107 -0.71 -9.12 7.07
CA ILE A 107 0.53 -9.45 7.77
C ILE A 107 1.74 -8.95 6.97
N ARG A 108 1.77 -9.18 5.66
CA ARG A 108 2.92 -8.79 4.83
C ARG A 108 3.04 -7.27 4.70
N ALA A 109 1.93 -6.54 4.56
CA ALA A 109 1.90 -5.09 4.54
C ALA A 109 2.33 -4.50 5.89
N ASN A 110 1.75 -4.97 7.01
CA ASN A 110 2.07 -4.45 8.34
C ASN A 110 3.50 -4.78 8.77
N ILE A 111 3.97 -6.00 8.55
CA ILE A 111 5.35 -6.37 8.86
C ILE A 111 6.31 -5.55 8.00
N ARG A 112 6.09 -5.46 6.68
CA ARG A 112 6.99 -4.72 5.79
C ARG A 112 6.99 -3.23 6.10
N ALA A 113 5.83 -2.60 6.30
CA ALA A 113 5.77 -1.18 6.62
C ALA A 113 6.38 -0.88 8.00
N ASN A 114 5.98 -1.61 9.05
CA ASN A 114 6.42 -1.29 10.41
C ASN A 114 7.87 -1.68 10.68
N ILE A 115 8.31 -2.86 10.23
CA ILE A 115 9.69 -3.28 10.46
C ILE A 115 10.63 -2.43 9.61
N HIS A 116 10.34 -2.23 8.32
CA HIS A 116 11.24 -1.46 7.46
C HIS A 116 11.30 0.01 7.88
N ALA A 117 10.17 0.64 8.22
CA ALA A 117 10.15 2.01 8.70
C ALA A 117 10.87 2.15 10.06
N ASN A 118 10.60 1.27 11.03
CA ASN A 118 11.24 1.38 12.34
C ASN A 118 12.73 1.05 12.31
N ILE A 119 13.15 0.02 11.57
CA ILE A 119 14.56 -0.31 11.43
C ILE A 119 15.28 0.82 10.69
N HIS A 120 14.75 1.28 9.56
CA HIS A 120 15.38 2.34 8.78
C HIS A 120 15.46 3.65 9.58
N ALA A 121 14.38 4.08 10.23
CA ALA A 121 14.36 5.30 11.02
C ALA A 121 15.30 5.23 12.24
N ASN A 122 15.28 4.13 13.01
CA ASN A 122 16.13 4.01 14.20
C ASN A 122 17.61 3.87 13.85
N ILE A 123 17.94 3.05 12.85
CA ILE A 123 19.33 2.89 12.41
C ILE A 123 19.85 4.19 11.83
N HIS A 124 19.09 4.82 10.92
CA HIS A 124 19.49 6.08 10.30
C HIS A 124 19.66 7.21 11.33
N ALA A 125 18.72 7.33 12.28
CA ALA A 125 18.79 8.35 13.32
C ALA A 125 19.98 8.13 14.27
N ASN A 126 20.20 6.90 14.74
CA ASN A 126 21.31 6.60 15.64
C ASN A 126 22.67 6.77 14.96
N ILE A 127 22.83 6.26 13.74
CA ILE A 127 24.08 6.41 12.98
C ILE A 127 24.33 7.89 12.69
N SER A 128 23.33 8.62 12.20
CA SER A 128 23.48 10.05 11.92
C SER A 128 23.80 10.87 13.16
N ALA A 129 23.19 10.56 14.31
CA ALA A 129 23.45 11.26 15.55
C ALA A 129 24.88 10.98 16.07
N ASN A 130 25.31 9.72 16.06
CA ASN A 130 26.66 9.34 16.50
C ASN A 130 27.75 9.92 15.60
N ILE A 131 27.59 9.83 14.28
CA ILE A 131 28.56 10.39 13.34
C ILE A 131 28.64 11.90 13.52
N ARG A 132 27.49 12.60 13.64
CA ARG A 132 27.46 14.05 13.85
C ARG A 132 28.14 14.46 15.16
N ALA A 133 27.85 13.75 16.25
CA ALA A 133 28.45 14.01 17.55
C ALA A 133 29.97 13.80 17.53
N ASN A 134 30.45 12.71 16.93
CA ASN A 134 31.87 12.43 16.81
C ASN A 134 32.59 13.45 15.92
N ILE A 135 32.05 13.78 14.74
CA ILE A 135 32.65 14.79 13.86
C ILE A 135 32.69 16.15 14.56
N HIS A 136 31.61 16.55 15.23
CA HIS A 136 31.58 17.80 15.97
C HIS A 136 32.62 17.81 17.11
N ALA A 137 32.76 16.72 17.87
CA ALA A 137 33.74 16.61 18.94
C ALA A 137 35.18 16.69 18.42
N VAL A 138 35.49 16.00 17.32
CA VAL A 138 36.82 16.01 16.68
C VAL A 138 37.15 17.40 16.14
N LEU A 139 36.25 18.00 15.37
CA LEU A 139 36.46 19.34 14.83
C LEU A 139 36.57 20.39 15.94
N GLN A 140 35.76 20.29 17.00
CA GLN A 140 35.84 21.20 18.13
C GLN A 140 37.19 21.08 18.86
N PHE A 141 37.70 19.86 19.03
CA PHE A 141 39.01 19.61 19.64
C PHE A 141 40.16 20.14 18.76
N GLU A 142 40.12 19.88 17.46
CA GLU A 142 41.12 20.38 16.50
C GLU A 142 41.09 21.92 16.41
N PHE A 143 39.90 22.52 16.36
CA PHE A 143 39.77 23.98 16.31
C PHE A 143 40.28 24.64 17.59
N GLN A 144 39.96 24.07 18.77
CA GLN A 144 40.51 24.56 20.04
C GLN A 144 42.02 24.41 20.14
N THR A 145 42.58 23.31 19.66
CA THR A 145 44.04 23.11 19.67
C THR A 145 44.74 24.09 18.73
N VAL A 146 44.20 24.33 17.52
CA VAL A 146 44.71 25.35 16.59
C VAL A 146 44.58 26.76 17.19
N LEU A 147 43.43 27.10 17.80
CA LEU A 147 43.24 28.40 18.45
C LEU A 147 44.21 28.62 19.61
N LYS A 148 44.42 27.63 20.48
CA LYS A 148 45.42 27.70 21.56
C LYS A 148 46.83 27.86 21.01
N SER A 149 47.18 27.11 19.96
CA SER A 149 48.48 27.22 19.28
C SER A 149 48.68 28.63 18.71
N SER A 150 47.66 29.18 18.05
CA SER A 150 47.70 30.53 17.49
C SER A 150 47.73 31.62 18.56
N ALA A 151 47.04 31.45 19.68
CA ALA A 151 47.04 32.38 20.81
C ALA A 151 48.41 32.39 21.51
N LEU A 152 49.07 31.23 21.62
CA LEU A 152 50.45 31.14 22.08
C LEU A 152 51.42 31.85 21.13
N VAL A 153 51.21 31.73 19.81
CA VAL A 153 51.99 32.49 18.80
C VAL A 153 51.71 34.00 18.88
N PHE A 154 50.47 34.39 19.19
CA PHE A 154 50.07 35.80 19.36
C PHE A 154 50.65 36.42 20.64
N ASP A 155 50.70 35.67 21.75
CA ASP A 155 51.31 36.10 23.02
C ASP A 155 52.85 36.14 22.94
N ALA A 156 53.46 35.19 22.22
CA ALA A 156 54.88 35.24 21.86
C ALA A 156 55.22 36.47 21.01
N SER A 157 54.33 36.86 20.08
CA SER A 157 54.48 38.07 19.28
C SER A 157 54.32 39.35 20.10
N ARG A 158 53.53 39.32 21.18
CA ARG A 158 53.37 40.42 22.15
C ARG A 158 54.62 40.66 23.01
N ARG A 159 55.46 39.64 23.17
CA ARG A 159 56.77 39.71 23.85
C ARG A 159 57.91 40.14 22.93
N PHE A 160 57.71 40.24 21.62
CA PHE A 160 58.76 40.69 20.70
C PHE A 160 58.78 42.22 20.56
N PHE A 161 59.80 42.79 21.18
CA PHE A 161 60.09 44.20 21.46
C PHE A 161 60.01 45.15 20.22
N ILE A 162 59.07 46.10 20.23
CA ILE A 162 59.28 47.43 19.61
C ILE A 162 59.08 48.49 20.70
N ARG A 163 60.18 48.92 21.32
CA ARG A 163 60.18 50.03 22.27
C ARG A 163 59.95 51.34 21.50
N PHE A 164 58.77 51.94 21.64
CA PHE A 164 58.52 53.31 21.20
C PHE A 164 58.96 54.27 22.30
N SER A 165 59.98 55.09 22.04
CA SER A 165 60.53 56.08 22.98
C SER A 165 59.67 57.34 23.15
N ASP A 166 58.56 57.45 22.41
CA ASP A 166 57.61 58.57 22.49
C ASP A 166 56.17 58.05 22.39
N SER A 167 55.29 58.55 23.26
CA SER A 167 53.86 58.22 23.34
C SER A 167 53.12 58.42 22.01
N SER A 168 53.60 59.37 21.19
CA SER A 168 53.08 59.67 19.87
C SER A 168 53.29 58.52 18.89
N ASN A 169 54.43 57.82 19.00
CA ASN A 169 54.77 56.70 18.12
C ASN A 169 53.99 55.43 18.48
N LEU A 170 53.74 55.20 19.77
CA LEU A 170 52.90 54.11 20.24
C LEU A 170 51.45 54.27 19.75
N LYS A 171 50.86 55.46 19.90
CA LYS A 171 49.51 55.76 19.40
C LYS A 171 49.40 55.60 17.89
N ARG A 172 50.46 55.94 17.13
CA ARG A 172 50.53 55.71 15.68
C ARG A 172 50.56 54.22 15.33
N HIS A 173 51.36 53.42 16.02
CA HIS A 173 51.42 51.97 15.75
C HIS A 173 50.09 51.26 16.06
N GLN A 174 49.43 51.62 17.16
CA GLN A 174 48.12 51.08 17.53
C GLN A 174 47.05 51.31 16.45
N SER A 175 47.10 52.44 15.73
CA SER A 175 46.13 52.75 14.66
C SER A 175 46.17 51.78 13.47
N VAL A 176 47.26 51.02 13.31
CA VAL A 176 47.39 49.98 12.28
C VAL A 176 46.58 48.74 12.64
N HIS A 177 46.45 48.42 13.93
CA HIS A 177 45.68 47.28 14.41
C HIS A 177 44.20 47.61 14.58
N THR A 178 43.87 48.83 15.02
CA THR A 178 42.48 49.23 15.27
C THR A 178 41.78 49.84 14.06
N GLY A 179 42.53 50.23 13.02
CA GLY A 179 42.00 50.85 11.81
C GLY A 179 41.54 52.31 11.98
N GLU A 180 41.86 52.96 13.11
CA GLU A 180 41.46 54.35 13.38
C GLU A 180 42.15 55.36 12.44
N LYS A 181 41.36 55.98 11.56
CA LYS A 181 41.83 57.02 10.62
C LYS A 181 41.45 58.42 11.11
N ARG A 182 42.36 59.05 11.86
CA ARG A 182 42.10 60.32 12.58
C ARG A 182 42.15 61.58 11.70
N TYR A 183 42.82 61.53 10.55
CA TYR A 183 43.07 62.71 9.73
C TYR A 183 42.21 62.70 8.46
N GLY A 184 41.20 63.59 8.38
CA GLY A 184 40.28 63.67 7.23
C GLY A 184 40.67 64.76 6.23
N CYS A 185 40.45 64.51 4.94
CA CYS A 185 40.49 65.52 3.89
C CYS A 185 39.17 66.29 3.84
N ALA A 186 39.23 67.61 3.98
CA ALA A 186 38.04 68.47 3.93
C ALA A 186 37.41 68.56 2.53
N HIS A 187 38.19 68.33 1.45
CA HIS A 187 37.69 68.45 0.07
C HIS A 187 37.03 67.18 -0.47
N CYS A 188 37.45 65.99 -0.04
CA CYS A 188 36.91 64.72 -0.57
C CYS A 188 36.48 63.71 0.50
N GLY A 189 36.56 64.06 1.78
CA GLY A 189 36.12 63.21 2.89
C GLY A 189 37.01 62.00 3.18
N LYS A 190 38.08 61.75 2.39
CA LYS A 190 38.99 60.61 2.63
C LYS A 190 39.74 60.77 3.96
N ARG A 191 39.77 59.69 4.76
CA ARG A 191 40.45 59.67 6.06
C ARG A 191 41.76 58.86 5.99
N PHE A 192 42.76 59.32 6.72
CA PHE A 192 44.12 58.77 6.76
C PHE A 192 44.54 58.52 8.22
N ALA A 193 45.38 57.50 8.42
CA ALA A 193 45.91 57.15 9.74
C ALA A 193 47.04 58.10 10.19
N GLN A 194 47.71 58.78 9.25
CA GLN A 194 48.84 59.66 9.54
C GLN A 194 48.64 61.04 8.91
N SER A 195 49.04 62.10 9.62
CA SER A 195 48.97 63.49 9.16
C SER A 195 49.85 63.74 7.92
N GLY A 196 51.00 63.09 7.83
CA GLY A 196 51.88 63.16 6.66
C GLY A 196 51.22 62.60 5.39
N SER A 197 50.46 61.50 5.52
CA SER A 197 49.69 60.92 4.41
C SER A 197 48.56 61.85 3.96
N LEU A 198 47.87 62.50 4.91
CA LEU A 198 46.89 63.55 4.57
C LEU A 198 47.57 64.72 3.87
N LYS A 199 48.74 65.19 4.33
CA LYS A 199 49.48 66.29 3.71
C LYS A 199 49.88 65.99 2.25
N VAL A 200 50.38 64.78 1.99
CA VAL A 200 50.63 64.33 0.60
C VAL A 200 49.33 64.23 -0.18
N HIS A 201 48.26 63.72 0.41
CA HIS A 201 46.96 63.68 -0.27
C HIS A 201 46.42 65.07 -0.61
N MET A 202 46.64 66.09 0.22
CA MET A 202 46.21 67.47 -0.04
C MET A 202 46.91 68.09 -1.27
N THR A 203 48.07 67.57 -1.68
CA THR A 203 48.73 67.97 -2.94
C THR A 203 48.02 67.44 -4.20
N VAL A 204 47.03 66.56 -4.05
CA VAL A 204 46.11 66.18 -5.14
C VAL A 204 45.06 67.28 -5.38
N HIS A 205 44.77 68.10 -4.38
CA HIS A 205 43.79 69.19 -4.46
C HIS A 205 44.44 70.56 -4.75
N THR A 206 45.77 70.67 -4.69
CA THR A 206 46.51 71.91 -4.91
C THR A 206 47.55 71.69 -6.02
N ASP A 207 47.42 72.40 -7.13
CA ASP A 207 48.16 72.20 -8.38
C ASP A 207 49.66 72.61 -8.34
N CYS A 208 50.40 72.40 -7.24
CA CYS A 208 51.79 72.86 -7.15
C CYS A 208 52.74 71.99 -6.31
N LYS A 209 53.41 71.05 -7.00
CA LYS A 209 54.88 70.81 -7.10
C LYS A 209 55.10 69.39 -7.58
N GLN A 210 55.01 69.22 -8.89
CA GLN A 210 55.20 67.95 -9.56
C GLN A 210 56.70 67.68 -9.75
N PHE A 211 57.20 66.56 -9.23
CA PHE A 211 58.55 66.07 -9.46
C PHE A 211 58.60 65.38 -10.83
N ARG A 212 59.28 65.98 -11.80
CA ARG A 212 59.38 65.44 -13.16
C ARG A 212 60.56 64.49 -13.30
N CYS A 213 60.34 63.32 -13.91
CA CYS A 213 61.43 62.43 -14.30
C CYS A 213 62.17 62.99 -15.51
N ALA A 214 63.49 63.16 -15.39
CA ALA A 214 64.32 63.64 -16.48
C ALA A 214 64.37 62.66 -17.67
N TYR A 215 64.29 61.34 -17.42
CA TYR A 215 64.42 60.31 -18.46
C TYR A 215 63.17 60.15 -19.32
N CYS A 216 61.97 60.37 -18.76
CA CYS A 216 60.71 60.08 -19.46
C CYS A 216 59.63 61.16 -19.33
N GLY A 217 59.93 62.28 -18.67
CA GLY A 217 59.00 63.41 -18.53
C GLY A 217 57.79 63.18 -17.62
N LYS A 218 57.62 61.98 -17.04
CA LYS A 218 56.50 61.67 -16.14
C LYS A 218 56.57 62.50 -14.86
N THR A 219 55.44 63.02 -14.43
CA THR A 219 55.31 63.86 -13.23
C THR A 219 54.79 63.06 -12.04
N PHE A 220 55.38 63.30 -10.87
CA PHE A 220 55.06 62.60 -9.63
C PHE A 220 54.76 63.60 -8.51
N ILE A 221 53.81 63.26 -7.66
CA ILE A 221 53.35 64.12 -6.56
C ILE A 221 54.31 64.13 -5.37
N SER A 222 55.19 63.11 -5.27
CA SER A 222 56.18 63.01 -4.19
C SER A 222 57.55 62.62 -4.74
N GLY A 223 58.60 63.27 -4.25
CA GLY A 223 59.99 62.95 -4.60
C GLY A 223 60.38 61.50 -4.25
N SER A 224 59.72 60.87 -3.27
CA SER A 224 59.92 59.46 -2.94
C SER A 224 59.40 58.54 -4.04
N HIS A 225 58.26 58.90 -4.65
CA HIS A 225 57.68 58.18 -5.78
C HIS A 225 58.51 58.35 -7.05
N LEU A 226 58.98 59.58 -7.31
CA LEU A 226 59.94 59.81 -8.40
C LEU A 226 61.22 58.98 -8.19
N ARG A 227 61.78 58.96 -6.97
CA ARG A 227 63.01 58.19 -6.68
C ARG A 227 62.84 56.70 -6.98
N ARG A 228 61.72 56.10 -6.56
CA ARG A 228 61.38 54.70 -6.88
C ARG A 228 61.09 54.48 -8.37
N HIS A 229 60.64 55.50 -9.08
CA HIS A 229 60.46 55.42 -10.52
C HIS A 229 61.80 55.52 -11.27
N VAL A 230 62.71 56.39 -10.83
CA VAL A 230 64.03 56.57 -11.45
C VAL A 230 64.88 55.30 -11.37
N THR A 231 64.69 54.46 -10.34
CA THR A 231 65.36 53.15 -10.28
C THR A 231 64.91 52.19 -11.38
N VAL A 232 63.75 52.39 -12.01
CA VAL A 232 63.32 51.61 -13.20
C VAL A 232 64.15 51.95 -14.43
N HIS A 233 64.76 53.14 -14.47
CA HIS A 233 65.67 53.57 -15.53
C HIS A 233 67.15 53.18 -15.25
N GLY A 234 67.41 52.38 -14.20
CA GLY A 234 68.70 51.69 -14.02
C GLY A 234 69.91 52.54 -13.60
N GLY A 235 69.74 53.77 -13.08
CA GLY A 235 70.88 54.62 -12.72
C GLY A 235 70.76 55.32 -11.36
N GLU A 236 71.75 55.13 -10.49
CA GLU A 236 71.91 55.88 -9.23
C GLU A 236 72.38 57.33 -9.48
N LYS A 237 71.66 58.28 -8.85
CA LYS A 237 71.94 59.72 -8.66
C LYS A 237 71.92 60.66 -9.89
N ARG A 238 70.93 61.57 -9.93
CA ARG A 238 71.05 63.01 -9.56
C ARG A 238 69.66 63.66 -9.54
N PHE A 239 69.45 64.59 -8.61
CA PHE A 239 68.20 65.31 -8.39
C PHE A 239 68.39 66.73 -8.93
N THR A 240 67.53 67.20 -9.83
CA THR A 240 67.42 68.63 -10.12
C THR A 240 65.96 69.04 -9.90
N PRO A 241 65.67 69.88 -8.90
CA PRO A 241 64.38 70.53 -8.82
C PRO A 241 64.38 71.67 -9.82
N THR A 242 63.78 71.47 -10.99
CA THR A 242 63.37 72.59 -11.83
C THR A 242 62.08 73.16 -11.26
N PHE A 243 62.18 74.35 -10.67
CA PHE A 243 61.02 75.17 -10.37
C PHE A 243 60.69 75.98 -11.62
N GLN A 244 59.46 75.88 -12.08
CA GLN A 244 58.86 76.80 -13.03
C GLN A 244 57.77 77.55 -12.29
#